data_AF-A0A941NJQ5-F1
#
_entry.id   AF-A0A941NJQ5-F1
#
_cell.length_a   1.000
_cell.length_b   1.000
_cell.length_c   1.000
_cell.angle_alpha   90.00
_cell.angle_beta   90.00
_cell.angle_gamma   90.00
#
_symmetry.space_group_name_H-M   'P 1'
#
loop_
_entity.id
_entity.type
_entity.pdbx_description
1 polymer ?
#
loop_
_entity_poly.entity_id
_entity_poly.type
_entity_poly.pdbx_seq_one_letter_code
_entity_poly.pdbx_strand_id
1 'polypeptide(L)'
;MRPRIFLRLMALSAALALMGCESAADRAMKKTPDFRAGYSDGCSSAGTQGANPRDTAAMRDEAAYRTNRAYRTGWGTGFNACRTYQPGNNMPPPPGRGPIGDPRPY
;
A
#
# COMPACT_ATOMS: atom_id res chain seq x y z
N MET A 1 -0.69 -38.94 -24.36
CA MET A 1 -0.77 -37.77 -23.47
C MET A 1 -1.80 -38.04 -22.38
N ARG A 2 -1.47 -37.88 -21.09
CA ARG A 2 -2.37 -38.25 -19.97
C ARG A 2 -3.43 -37.16 -19.74
N PRO A 3 -4.74 -37.47 -19.77
CA PRO A 3 -5.81 -36.47 -19.64
C PRO A 3 -5.76 -35.67 -18.32
N ARG A 4 -5.18 -36.27 -17.27
CA ARG A 4 -4.93 -35.61 -15.98
C ARG A 4 -3.92 -34.46 -16.05
N ILE A 5 -2.98 -34.51 -17.00
CA ILE A 5 -1.98 -33.46 -17.21
C ILE A 5 -2.63 -32.26 -17.92
N PHE A 6 -3.50 -32.54 -18.89
CA PHE A 6 -4.26 -31.50 -19.60
C PHE A 6 -5.18 -30.73 -18.65
N LEU A 7 -5.90 -31.43 -17.77
CA LEU A 7 -6.78 -30.80 -16.79
C LEU A 7 -6.03 -29.91 -15.80
N ARG A 8 -4.83 -30.34 -15.36
CA ARG A 8 -3.95 -29.57 -14.48
C ARG A 8 -3.41 -28.32 -15.15
N LEU A 9 -3.00 -28.42 -16.42
CA LEU A 9 -2.52 -27.28 -17.19
C LEU A 9 -3.63 -26.25 -17.39
N MET A 10 -4.84 -26.69 -17.74
CA MET A 10 -5.99 -25.79 -17.93
C MET A 10 -6.38 -25.06 -16.64
N ALA A 11 -6.35 -25.76 -15.50
CA ALA A 11 -6.59 -25.15 -14.19
C ALA A 11 -5.49 -24.14 -13.81
N LEU A 12 -4.22 -24.44 -14.14
CA LEU A 12 -3.11 -23.50 -13.92
C LEU A 12 -3.26 -22.23 -14.78
N SER A 13 -3.60 -22.39 -16.06
CA SER A 13 -3.83 -21.26 -16.97
C SER A 13 -4.97 -20.36 -16.50
N ALA A 14 -6.07 -20.95 -16.02
CA ALA A 14 -7.19 -20.21 -15.46
C ALA A 14 -6.81 -19.45 -14.17
N ALA A 15 -5.99 -20.06 -13.31
CA ALA A 15 -5.49 -19.42 -12.10
C ALA A 15 -4.54 -18.25 -12.40
N LEU A 16 -3.68 -18.37 -13.42
CA LEU A 16 -2.79 -17.28 -13.84
C LEU A 16 -3.56 -16.10 -14.47
N ALA A 17 -4.65 -16.37 -15.18
CA ALA A 17 -5.49 -15.31 -15.77
C ALA A 17 -6.17 -14.40 -14.73
N LEU A 18 -6.31 -14.88 -13.49
CA LEU A 18 -6.87 -14.12 -12.36
C LEU A 18 -5.82 -13.23 -11.66
N MET A 19 -4.52 -13.39 -11.97
CA MET A 19 -3.47 -12.58 -11.38
C MET A 19 -3.37 -11.23 -12.11
N GLY A 20 -4.21 -10.27 -11.67
CA GLY A 20 -4.03 -8.82 -11.84
C GLY A 20 -3.83 -8.31 -13.27
N CYS A 21 -4.91 -8.11 -14.01
CA CYS A 21 -4.86 -7.37 -15.27
C CYS A 21 -4.72 -5.87 -14.98
N GLU A 22 -3.49 -5.34 -15.00
CA GLU A 22 -3.26 -3.89 -14.97
C GLU A 22 -3.47 -3.31 -16.38
N SER A 23 -4.48 -2.46 -16.55
CA SER A 23 -4.77 -1.83 -17.84
C SER A 23 -3.78 -0.71 -18.17
N ALA A 24 -3.63 -0.38 -19.46
CA ALA A 24 -2.84 0.79 -19.88
C ALA A 24 -3.36 2.10 -19.27
N ALA A 25 -4.69 2.20 -19.08
CA ALA A 25 -5.33 3.34 -18.41
C ALA A 25 -4.90 3.44 -16.93
N ASP A 26 -4.77 2.33 -16.21
CA ASP A 26 -4.31 2.34 -14.82
C ASP A 26 -2.83 2.77 -14.73
N ARG A 27 -1.98 2.34 -15.68
CA ARG A 27 -0.59 2.81 -15.77
C ARG A 27 -0.48 4.30 -16.05
N ALA A 28 -1.33 4.83 -16.95
CA ALA A 28 -1.38 6.25 -17.24
C ALA A 28 -1.86 7.05 -16.03
N MET A 29 -2.87 6.56 -15.32
CA MET A 29 -3.41 7.18 -14.11
C MET A 29 -2.35 7.35 -13.03
N LYS A 30 -1.46 6.37 -12.83
CA LYS A 30 -0.35 6.45 -11.87
C LYS A 30 0.62 7.62 -12.13
N LYS A 31 0.64 8.16 -13.35
CA LYS A 31 1.49 9.31 -13.74
C LYS A 31 0.82 10.66 -13.56
N THR A 32 -0.47 10.69 -13.22
CA THR A 32 -1.23 11.93 -13.00
C THR A 32 -0.80 12.64 -11.72
N PRO A 33 -0.93 13.99 -11.65
CA PRO A 33 -0.65 14.73 -10.43
C PRO A 33 -1.56 14.32 -9.27
N ASP A 34 -2.84 14.05 -9.55
CA ASP A 34 -3.81 13.64 -8.53
C ASP A 34 -3.43 12.33 -7.85
N PHE A 35 -2.94 11.35 -8.63
CA PHE A 35 -2.43 10.11 -8.06
C PHE A 35 -1.24 10.36 -7.13
N ARG A 36 -0.32 11.26 -7.51
CA ARG A 36 0.85 11.59 -6.69
C ARG A 36 0.47 12.33 -5.41
N ALA A 37 -0.49 13.26 -5.49
CA ALA A 37 -1.03 13.96 -4.32
C ALA A 37 -1.65 12.95 -3.34
N GLY A 38 -2.53 12.08 -3.85
CA GLY A 38 -3.12 11.01 -3.06
C GLY A 38 -2.06 10.10 -2.44
N TYR A 39 -1.05 9.68 -3.22
CA TYR A 39 0.03 8.82 -2.73
C TYR A 39 0.79 9.45 -1.56
N SER A 40 1.13 10.74 -1.65
CA SER A 40 1.80 11.48 -0.59
C SER A 40 0.96 11.49 0.68
N ASP A 41 -0.32 11.87 0.58
CA ASP A 41 -1.26 11.94 1.69
C ASP A 41 -1.51 10.57 2.33
N GLY A 42 -1.59 9.53 1.51
CA GLY A 42 -1.66 8.13 1.94
C GLY A 42 -0.44 7.73 2.75
N CYS A 43 0.75 8.11 2.30
CA CYS A 43 1.99 7.83 3.01
C CYS A 43 2.03 8.55 4.38
N SER A 44 1.64 9.83 4.42
CA SER A 44 1.51 10.59 5.68
C SER A 44 0.51 9.95 6.64
N SER A 45 -0.61 9.43 6.11
CA SER A 45 -1.62 8.71 6.90
C SER A 45 -1.11 7.39 7.48
N ALA A 46 -0.10 6.76 6.87
CA ALA A 46 0.45 5.50 7.38
C ALA A 46 1.25 5.71 8.68
N GLY A 47 1.88 6.88 8.82
CA GLY A 47 2.69 7.24 9.99
C GLY A 47 1.91 7.79 11.18
N THR A 48 0.65 8.18 11.02
CA THR A 48 -0.18 8.73 12.10
C THR A 48 -0.76 7.66 13.04
N GLN A 49 -0.53 6.37 12.78
CA GLN A 49 -0.69 5.31 13.77
C GLN A 49 0.43 5.39 14.82
N GLY A 50 0.43 6.47 15.62
CA GLY A 50 1.32 6.64 16.78
C GLY A 50 0.96 5.68 17.92
N ALA A 51 1.44 5.96 19.13
CA ALA A 51 1.19 5.14 20.32
C ALA A 51 -0.31 4.97 20.69
N ASN A 52 -1.18 5.79 20.13
CA ASN A 52 -2.62 5.68 20.28
C ASN A 52 -3.26 5.00 19.05
N PRO A 53 -3.64 3.71 19.14
CA PRO A 53 -4.31 3.01 18.04
C PRO A 53 -5.72 3.54 17.73
N ARG A 54 -6.26 4.46 18.56
CA ARG A 54 -7.54 5.15 18.32
C ARG A 54 -7.38 6.43 17.50
N ASP A 55 -6.15 6.91 17.29
CA ASP A 55 -5.88 8.10 16.49
C ASP A 55 -5.87 7.73 15.01
N THR A 56 -7.07 7.61 14.44
CA THR A 56 -7.30 7.15 13.06
C THR A 56 -7.53 8.30 12.09
N ALA A 57 -7.05 9.51 12.41
CA ALA A 57 -7.19 10.65 11.51
C ALA A 57 -6.33 10.41 10.25
N ALA A 58 -6.99 9.93 9.20
CA ALA A 58 -6.39 9.80 7.88
C ALA A 58 -6.08 11.20 7.35
N MET A 59 -4.80 11.47 7.11
CA MET A 59 -4.35 12.67 6.42
C MET A 59 -4.73 12.55 4.94
N ARG A 60 -5.86 13.14 4.56
CA ARG A 60 -6.36 13.16 3.18
C ARG A 60 -7.27 14.34 2.91
N ASP A 61 -7.31 14.79 1.66
CA ASP A 61 -8.35 15.65 1.14
C ASP A 61 -9.64 14.83 0.94
N GLU A 62 -10.64 15.06 1.78
CA GLU A 62 -11.92 14.36 1.75
C GLU A 62 -12.71 14.60 0.47
N ALA A 63 -12.62 15.80 -0.13
CA ALA A 63 -13.30 16.07 -1.38
C ALA A 63 -12.68 15.27 -2.52
N ALA A 64 -11.35 15.35 -2.68
CA ALA A 64 -10.61 14.61 -3.69
C ALA A 64 -10.72 13.09 -3.50
N TYR A 65 -10.70 12.62 -2.26
CA TYR A 65 -10.88 11.20 -1.94
C TYR A 65 -12.23 10.66 -2.44
N ARG A 66 -13.30 11.43 -2.30
CA ARG A 66 -14.64 11.03 -2.75
C ARG A 66 -14.86 11.18 -4.25
N THR A 67 -14.30 12.21 -4.88
CA THR A 67 -14.65 12.57 -6.26
C THR A 67 -13.60 12.14 -7.29
N ASN A 68 -12.33 12.02 -6.91
CA ASN A 68 -11.24 11.72 -7.81
C ASN A 68 -10.72 10.28 -7.63
N ARG A 69 -10.90 9.45 -8.66
CA ARG A 69 -10.42 8.07 -8.66
C ARG A 69 -8.90 8.00 -8.53
N ALA A 70 -8.16 8.82 -9.27
CA ALA A 70 -6.71 8.81 -9.28
C ALA A 70 -6.13 9.14 -7.89
N TYR A 71 -6.67 10.17 -7.25
CA TYR A 71 -6.31 10.54 -5.89
C TYR A 71 -6.58 9.41 -4.90
N ARG A 72 -7.80 8.83 -4.91
CA ARG A 72 -8.19 7.74 -4.00
C ARG A 72 -7.32 6.50 -4.15
N THR A 73 -7.05 6.10 -5.40
CA THR A 73 -6.15 4.96 -5.68
C THR A 73 -4.72 5.29 -5.25
N GLY A 74 -4.25 6.53 -5.48
CA GLY A 74 -2.96 7.02 -4.99
C GLY A 74 -2.86 6.89 -3.47
N TRP A 75 -3.85 7.40 -2.75
CA TRP A 75 -3.92 7.35 -1.29
C TRP A 75 -3.86 5.93 -0.73
N GLY A 76 -4.67 5.01 -1.25
CA GLY A 76 -4.61 3.61 -0.83
C GLY A 76 -3.26 2.96 -1.14
N THR A 77 -2.66 3.29 -2.27
CA THR A 77 -1.33 2.78 -2.65
C THR A 77 -0.24 3.30 -1.71
N GLY A 78 -0.20 4.60 -1.46
CA GLY A 78 0.78 5.25 -0.59
C GLY A 78 0.66 4.81 0.86
N PHE A 79 -0.58 4.69 1.37
CA PHE A 79 -0.85 4.18 2.71
C PHE A 79 -0.24 2.79 2.91
N ASN A 80 -0.53 1.85 2.02
CA ASN A 80 -0.01 0.49 2.13
C ASN A 80 1.51 0.42 1.92
N ALA A 81 2.07 1.21 1.00
CA ALA A 81 3.50 1.25 0.76
C ALA A 81 4.29 1.74 1.99
N CYS A 82 3.80 2.79 2.66
CA CYS A 82 4.46 3.40 3.81
C CYS A 82 4.10 2.74 5.15
N ARG A 83 3.07 1.88 5.20
CA ARG A 83 2.69 1.11 6.41
C ARG A 83 3.70 0.03 6.80
N THR A 84 4.77 -0.17 6.02
CA THR A 84 5.76 -1.25 6.17
C THR A 84 6.64 -1.15 7.43
N TYR A 85 6.26 -0.34 8.41
CA TYR A 85 6.85 -0.37 9.74
C TYR A 85 5.77 -0.39 10.82
N GLN A 86 5.20 -1.57 11.04
CA GLN A 86 4.46 -1.86 12.26
C GLN A 86 5.30 -2.85 13.09
N PRO A 87 5.67 -2.53 14.34
CA PRO A 87 6.35 -3.46 15.24
C PRO A 87 5.46 -4.65 15.69
N GLY A 88 4.45 -5.03 14.90
CA GLY A 88 3.52 -6.13 15.16
C GLY A 88 3.90 -7.48 14.53
N ASN A 89 4.97 -7.53 13.71
CA ASN A 89 5.38 -8.76 13.00
C ASN A 89 6.67 -9.40 13.55
N ASN A 90 6.88 -9.39 14.87
CA ASN A 90 8.08 -9.97 15.53
C ASN A 90 9.43 -9.52 14.95
N MET A 91 9.47 -8.43 14.18
CA MET A 91 10.70 -7.87 13.64
C MET A 91 11.26 -6.91 14.68
N PRO A 92 12.49 -7.14 15.18
CA PRO A 92 13.14 -6.16 16.04
C PRO A 92 13.21 -4.82 15.30
N PRO A 93 12.93 -3.69 15.96
CA PRO A 93 13.14 -2.40 15.34
C PRO A 93 14.61 -2.28 14.90
N PRO A 94 14.94 -1.81 13.67
CA PRO A 94 16.27 -1.35 13.30
C PRO A 94 16.95 -0.58 14.43
N PRO A 95 18.25 -0.83 14.67
CA PRO A 95 19.00 -0.19 15.74
C PRO A 95 18.85 1.34 15.64
N GLY A 96 18.52 1.98 16.76
CA GLY A 96 18.31 3.43 16.84
C GLY A 96 16.87 3.93 16.63
N ARG A 97 15.89 3.05 16.38
CA ARG A 97 14.45 3.40 16.29
C ARG A 97 13.59 2.73 17.37
N GLY A 98 14.04 2.81 18.62
CA GLY A 98 13.21 2.48 19.78
C GLY A 98 12.21 3.62 20.11
N PRO A 99 11.17 3.35 20.91
CA PRO A 99 10.25 4.37 21.42
C PRO A 99 10.92 5.36 22.39
N ILE A 100 12.11 5.03 22.89
CA ILE A 100 13.00 5.92 23.63
C ILE A 100 14.08 6.36 22.66
N GLY A 101 14.15 7.67 22.37
CA GLY A 101 15.22 8.24 21.55
C GLY A 101 16.57 8.03 22.23
N ASP A 102 17.58 7.64 21.45
CA ASP A 102 18.95 7.52 21.94
C ASP A 102 19.42 8.89 22.45
N PRO A 103 19.77 9.04 23.74
CA PRO A 103 20.23 10.32 24.27
C PRO A 103 21.60 10.74 23.72
N ARG A 104 22.28 9.91 22.91
CA ARG A 104 23.61 10.22 22.37
C ARG A 104 23.74 9.86 20.88
N PRO A 105 23.48 10.81 19.97
CA PRO A 105 23.83 10.63 18.58
C PRO A 105 25.34 10.86 18.43
N TYR A 106 26.14 9.80 18.34
CA TYR A 106 27.51 9.86 17.82
C TYR A 106 27.76 8.73 16.82
#